data_AF-A0A5J4S530-F1
#
_entry.id   AF-A0A5J4S530-F1
#
_cell.length_a   1.000
_cell.length_b   1.000
_cell.length_c   1.000
_cell.angle_alpha   90.00
_cell.angle_beta   90.00
_cell.angle_gamma   90.00
#
_symmetry.space_group_name_H-M   'P 1'
#
loop_
_entity.id
_entity.type
_entity.pdbx_description
1 polymer ?
#
loop_
_entity_poly.entity_id
_entity_poly.type
_entity_poly.pdbx_seq_one_letter_code
_entity_poly.pdbx_strand_id
1 'polypeptide(L)' 'MATEEYYSLKSKARLAGITRSEYIRNCIQSSTVKEWLPSELMG' A
#
# COMPACT_ATOMS: atom_id res chain seq x y z
N MET A 1 0.54 -17.89 -4.52
CA MET A 1 1.72 -17.00 -4.33
C MET A 1 1.42 -15.70 -5.03
N ALA A 2 1.49 -14.55 -4.33
CA ALA A 2 1.23 -13.23 -4.92
C ALA A 2 2.42 -12.76 -5.76
N THR A 3 2.71 -13.47 -6.85
CA THR A 3 3.84 -13.19 -7.75
C THR A 3 3.64 -11.87 -8.49
N GLU A 4 2.41 -11.51 -8.85
CA GLU A 4 2.09 -10.25 -9.55
C GLU A 4 2.34 -9.01 -8.69
N GLU A 5 1.88 -9.02 -7.43
CA GLU A 5 2.06 -7.91 -6.49
C GLU A 5 3.54 -7.67 -6.13
N TYR A 6 4.36 -8.73 -6.12
CA TYR A 6 5.79 -8.62 -5.86
C TYR A 6 6.53 -7.84 -6.97
N TYR A 7 6.12 -8.03 -8.23
CA TYR A 7 6.65 -7.25 -9.35
C TYR A 7 6.17 -5.80 -9.32
N SER A 8 4.94 -5.55 -8.86
CA SER A 8 4.37 -4.21 -8.66
C SER A 8 5.18 -3.40 -7.63
N LEU A 9 5.44 -3.95 -6.45
CA LEU A 9 6.18 -3.22 -5.41
C LEU A 9 7.64 -2.95 -5.81
N LYS A 10 8.33 -3.96 -6.36
CA LYS A 10 9.74 -3.81 -6.78
C LYS A 10 9.88 -2.77 -7.91
N SER A 11 8.96 -2.79 -8.89
CA SER A 11 8.97 -1.84 -10.00
C SER A 11 8.65 -0.43 -9.55
N LYS A 12 7.64 -0.25 -8.69
CA LYS A 12 7.27 1.05 -8.11
C LYS A 12 8.39 1.68 -7.28
N ALA A 13 9.04 0.88 -6.42
CA ALA A 13 10.21 1.35 -5.67
C ALA A 13 11.36 1.78 -6.59
N ARG A 14 11.64 0.99 -7.64
CA ARG A 14 12.65 1.33 -8.65
C ARG A 14 12.32 2.62 -9.41
N LEU A 15 11.07 2.80 -9.83
CA LEU A 15 10.60 4.02 -10.51
C LEU A 15 10.73 5.26 -9.62
N ALA A 16 10.47 5.11 -8.32
CA ALA A 16 10.64 6.17 -7.34
C ALA A 16 12.10 6.41 -6.92
N GLY A 17 13.06 5.59 -7.39
CA GLY A 17 14.47 5.73 -7.06
C GLY A 17 14.82 5.43 -5.60
N ILE A 18 13.95 4.73 -4.87
CA ILE A 18 14.11 4.44 -3.43
C ILE A 18 14.12 2.94 -3.16
N THR A 19 14.53 2.57 -1.94
CA THR A 19 14.51 1.16 -1.53
C THR A 19 13.08 0.66 -1.36
N ARG A 20 12.86 -0.65 -1.52
CA ARG A 20 11.52 -1.27 -1.31
C ARG A 20 10.97 -0.98 0.08
N SER A 21 11.81 -1.04 1.11
CA SER A 21 11.42 -0.77 2.50
C SER A 21 10.99 0.68 2.71
N GLU A 22 11.70 1.61 2.08
CA GLU A 22 11.37 3.04 2.13
C GLU A 22 10.09 3.34 1.34
N TYR A 23 9.90 2.69 0.20
CA TYR A 23 8.64 2.78 -0.54
C TYR A 23 7.44 2.32 0.30
N ILE A 24 7.56 1.18 1.01
CA ILE A 24 6.52 0.71 1.93
C ILE A 24 6.26 1.73 3.05
N ARG A 25 7.31 2.26 3.69
CA ARG A 25 7.17 3.27 4.75
C ARG A 25 6.44 4.51 4.24
N ASN A 26 6.81 5.01 3.07
CA ASN A 26 6.16 6.18 2.46
C ASN A 26 4.69 5.90 2.15
N CYS A 27 4.35 4.72 1.62
CA CYS A 27 2.96 4.33 1.38
C CYS A 27 2.14 4.27 2.68
N ILE A 28 2.70 3.73 3.76
CA ILE A 28 2.00 3.68 5.06
C ILE A 28 1.81 5.09 5.60
N GLN A 29 2.85 5.93 5.55
CA GLN A 29 2.80 7.31 6.02
C GLN A 29 1.78 8.15 5.24
N SER A 30 1.62 7.93 3.94
CA SER A 30 0.68 8.68 3.09
C SER A 30 -0.73 8.08 3.04
N SER A 31 -0.91 6.86 3.51
CA SER A 31 -2.21 6.20 3.52
C SER A 31 -3.10 6.68 4.65
N THR A 32 -4.40 6.77 4.38
CA THR A 32 -5.42 7.03 5.41
C THR A 32 -6.07 5.72 5.83
N VAL A 33 -6.20 5.50 7.13
CA VAL A 33 -6.96 4.37 7.66
C VAL A 33 -8.44 4.61 7.40
N LYS A 34 -9.04 3.77 6.56
CA LYS A 34 -10.50 3.74 6.38
C LYS A 34 -11.08 2.81 7.43
N GLU A 35 -11.87 3.36 8.36
CA GLU A 35 -12.63 2.55 9.29
C GLU A 35 -13.58 1.61 8.52
N TRP A 36 -13.54 0.34 8.88
CA TRP A 36 -14.46 -0.64 8.33
C TRP A 36 -15.76 -0.57 9.12
N LEU A 37 -16.70 0.25 8.64
CA LEU A 37 -18.05 0.32 9.18
C LEU A 37 -18.95 -0.64 8.38
N PRO A 38 -19.57 -1.65 9.02
CA PRO A 38 -20.61 -2.46 8.39
C PRO A 38 -21.76 -1.55 7.95
N SER A 39 -22.32 -1.81 6.77
CA SER A 39 -23.41 -0.99 6.21
C SER A 39 -24.66 -0.91 7.11
N GLU A 40 -24.80 -1.82 8.08
CA GLU A 40 -25.90 -1.85 9.06
C GLU A 40 -25.77 -0.79 10.17
N LEU A 41 -24.60 -0.17 10.32
CA LEU A 41 -24.33 0.86 11.34
C LEU A 41 -24.47 2.31 10.82
N MET A 42 -24.76 2.49 9.53
CA MET A 42 -25.15 3.79 8.96
C MET A 42 -26.68 3.87 8.91
N GLY A 43 -27.28 4.09 10.08
CA GLY A 43 -28.70 4.44 10.22
C GLY A 43 -28.99 5.89 9.86
#